data_AF-A0A961V1T4-F1
#
_entry.id   AF-A0A961V1T4-F1
#
_cell.length_a   1.000
_cell.length_b   1.000
_cell.length_c   1.000
_cell.angle_alpha   90.00
_cell.angle_beta   90.00
_cell.angle_gamma   90.00
#
_symmetry.space_group_name_H-M   'P 1'
#
loop_
_entity.id
_entity.type
_entity.pdbx_description
1 polymer ?
#
loop_
_entity_poly.entity_id
_entity_poly.type
_entity_poly.pdbx_seq_one_letter_code
_entity_poly.pdbx_strand_id
1 'polypeptide(L)'
;MLNRILNSIDDGFISLAAPLLLLARLIICWYFGNAGLEKLGSGYAEAASLMESQGVPTFLLPLVILLELGGALFMALGLLTRLTSVALAAFTLAADFIFNTTIGTTIGRYLVGAEFTIVAAFLALMAAGAGQWSLDALRTRKRPPSSPGA
;
A
#
# COMPACT_ATOMS: atom_id res chain seq x y z
N MET A 1 36.05 -11.19 -16.61
CA MET A 1 35.45 -9.91 -17.07
C MET A 1 33.94 -9.88 -16.80
N LEU A 2 33.18 -10.92 -17.21
CA LEU A 2 31.74 -11.04 -16.96
C LEU A 2 31.32 -10.93 -15.48
N ASN A 3 31.94 -11.68 -14.57
CA ASN A 3 31.61 -11.60 -13.13
C ASN A 3 31.83 -10.21 -12.52
N ARG A 4 32.79 -9.44 -13.03
CA ARG A 4 33.03 -8.06 -12.55
C ARG A 4 31.91 -7.11 -12.99
N ILE A 5 31.36 -7.33 -14.19
CA ILE A 5 30.22 -6.57 -14.70
C ILE A 5 28.96 -6.92 -13.90
N LEU A 6 28.69 -8.22 -13.68
CA LEU A 6 27.54 -8.67 -12.90
C LEU A 6 27.57 -8.12 -11.47
N ASN A 7 28.71 -8.22 -10.78
CA ASN A 7 28.85 -7.67 -9.42
C ASN A 7 28.62 -6.15 -9.38
N SER A 8 29.14 -5.41 -10.37
CA SER A 8 28.94 -3.96 -10.44
C SER A 8 27.47 -3.58 -10.68
N ILE A 9 26.70 -4.42 -11.37
CA ILE A 9 25.26 -4.22 -11.58
C ILE A 9 24.51 -4.50 -10.28
N ASP A 10 24.83 -5.60 -9.60
CA ASP A 10 24.21 -5.97 -8.32
C ASP A 10 24.47 -4.91 -7.23
N ASP A 11 25.70 -4.40 -7.14
CA ASP A 11 26.06 -3.31 -6.24
C ASP A 11 25.23 -2.04 -6.52
N GLY A 12 25.01 -1.75 -7.80
CA GLY A 12 24.13 -0.68 -8.25
C GLY A 12 22.68 -0.88 -7.77
N PHE A 13 22.10 -2.06 -7.95
CA PHE A 13 20.75 -2.36 -7.47
C PHE A 13 20.63 -2.30 -5.95
N ILE A 14 21.63 -2.78 -5.21
CA ILE A 14 21.68 -2.70 -3.76
C ILE A 14 21.68 -1.24 -3.31
N SER A 15 22.45 -0.38 -3.96
CA SER A 15 22.49 1.06 -3.66
C SER A 15 21.16 1.77 -3.90
N LEU A 16 20.39 1.31 -4.89
CA LEU A 16 19.09 1.88 -5.27
C LEU A 16 17.91 1.30 -4.48
N ALA A 17 18.09 0.22 -3.72
CA ALA A 17 16.99 -0.43 -3.01
C ALA A 17 16.27 0.52 -2.04
N ALA A 18 17.00 1.34 -1.28
CA ALA A 18 16.41 2.30 -0.34
C ALA A 18 15.58 3.40 -1.03
N PRO A 19 16.10 4.15 -2.03
CA PRO A 19 15.30 5.14 -2.74
C PRO A 19 14.12 4.53 -3.50
N LEU A 20 14.28 3.35 -4.12
CA LEU A 20 13.19 2.70 -4.85
C LEU A 20 12.04 2.26 -3.92
N LEU A 21 12.36 1.72 -2.74
CA LEU A 21 11.34 1.35 -1.75
C LEU A 21 10.66 2.58 -1.15
N LEU A 22 11.37 3.71 -0.98
CA LEU A 22 10.74 4.96 -0.60
C LEU A 22 9.77 5.45 -1.69
N LEU A 23 10.21 5.46 -2.95
CA LEU A 23 9.38 5.89 -4.08
C LEU A 23 8.13 5.04 -4.21
N ALA A 24 8.25 3.71 -4.11
CA ALA A 24 7.10 2.80 -4.14
C ALA A 24 6.09 3.13 -3.04
N ARG A 25 6.56 3.41 -1.81
CA ARG A 25 5.70 3.81 -0.69
C ARG A 25 5.03 5.16 -0.91
N LEU A 26 5.71 6.13 -1.53
CA LEU A 26 5.15 7.44 -1.83
C LEU A 26 4.10 7.39 -2.96
N ILE A 27 4.28 6.55 -3.97
CA ILE A 27 3.27 6.33 -5.02
C ILE A 27 1.98 5.75 -4.42
N ILE A 28 2.11 4.75 -3.54
CA ILE A 28 0.96 4.19 -2.81
C ILE A 28 0.32 5.24 -1.91
N CYS A 29 1.13 6.01 -1.17
CA CYS A 29 0.62 7.11 -0.35
C CYS A 29 -0.14 8.13 -1.19
N TRP A 30 0.34 8.47 -2.39
CA TRP A 30 -0.35 9.39 -3.28
C TRP A 30 -1.70 8.80 -3.73
N TYR A 31 -1.75 7.54 -4.15
CA TYR A 31 -2.99 6.89 -4.59
C TYR A 31 -4.06 6.88 -3.48
N PHE A 32 -3.73 6.30 -2.32
CA PHE A 32 -4.68 6.21 -1.19
C PHE A 32 -4.96 7.56 -0.53
N GLY A 33 -3.98 8.47 -0.53
CA GLY A 33 -4.13 9.82 -0.02
C GLY A 33 -5.18 10.60 -0.81
N ASN A 34 -5.14 10.55 -2.15
CA ASN A 34 -6.16 11.18 -2.98
C ASN A 34 -7.54 10.55 -2.76
N ALA A 35 -7.63 9.21 -2.79
CA ALA A 35 -8.89 8.49 -2.56
C ALA A 35 -9.55 8.84 -1.21
N GLY A 36 -8.76 8.94 -0.14
CA GLY A 36 -9.25 9.31 1.18
C GLY A 36 -9.60 10.79 1.31
N LEU A 37 -8.81 11.69 0.70
CA LEU A 37 -9.08 13.14 0.71
C LEU A 37 -10.36 13.47 -0.06
N GLU A 38 -10.59 12.81 -1.18
CA GLU A 38 -11.82 12.94 -1.95
C GLU A 38 -13.03 12.53 -1.12
N LYS A 39 -12.98 11.37 -0.46
CA LYS A 39 -14.06 10.91 0.43
C LYS A 39 -14.25 11.78 1.67
N LEU A 40 -13.19 12.40 2.18
CA LEU A 40 -13.29 13.34 3.31
C LEU A 40 -13.90 14.69 2.88
N GLY A 41 -13.72 15.08 1.62
CA GLY A 41 -14.19 16.33 1.04
C GLY A 41 -15.47 16.17 0.22
N SER A 42 -15.39 16.56 -1.06
CA SER A 42 -16.54 16.63 -1.95
C SER A 42 -17.18 15.28 -2.30
N GLY A 43 -16.42 14.18 -2.18
CA GLY A 43 -16.87 12.83 -2.53
C GLY A 43 -17.60 12.09 -1.42
N TYR A 44 -17.78 12.68 -0.23
CA TYR A 44 -18.37 11.97 0.92
C TYR A 44 -19.78 11.44 0.61
N ALA A 45 -20.65 12.30 0.07
CA ALA A 45 -22.05 11.94 -0.21
C ALA A 45 -22.17 10.87 -1.31
N GLU A 46 -21.32 10.94 -2.34
CA GLU A 46 -21.27 9.97 -3.42
C GLU A 46 -20.79 8.60 -2.90
N ALA A 47 -19.72 8.58 -2.10
CA ALA A 47 -19.23 7.36 -1.47
C ALA A 47 -20.28 6.73 -0.55
N ALA A 48 -20.99 7.53 0.26
CA ALA A 48 -22.05 7.03 1.12
C ALA A 48 -23.22 6.41 0.31
N SER A 49 -23.65 7.10 -0.75
CA SER A 49 -24.70 6.60 -1.66
C SER A 49 -24.28 5.28 -2.34
N LEU A 50 -23.03 5.20 -2.79
CA LEU A 50 -22.48 3.97 -3.37
C LEU A 50 -22.45 2.82 -2.35
N MET A 51 -21.99 3.08 -1.12
CA MET A 51 -22.01 2.10 -0.02
C MET A 51 -23.42 1.57 0.26
N GLU A 52 -24.40 2.48 0.38
CA GLU A 52 -25.80 2.11 0.58
C GLU A 52 -26.34 1.25 -0.57
N SER A 53 -26.03 1.62 -1.82
CA SER A 53 -26.45 0.86 -3.01
C SER A 53 -25.89 -0.56 -3.08
N GLN A 54 -24.75 -0.82 -2.45
CA GLN A 54 -24.12 -2.14 -2.36
C GLN A 54 -24.41 -2.86 -1.03
N GLY A 55 -25.31 -2.32 -0.20
CA GLY A 55 -25.68 -2.91 1.09
C GLY A 55 -24.59 -2.79 2.17
N VAL A 56 -23.59 -1.93 1.97
CA VAL A 56 -22.56 -1.63 2.96
C VAL A 56 -23.04 -0.53 3.89
N PRO A 57 -23.04 -0.73 5.22
CA PRO A 57 -23.48 0.30 6.15
C PRO A 57 -22.66 1.59 6.05
N THR A 58 -23.32 2.72 5.81
CA THR A 58 -22.66 4.03 5.58
C THR A 58 -21.91 4.56 6.79
N PHE A 59 -22.24 4.10 8.01
CA PHE A 59 -21.49 4.44 9.22
C PHE A 59 -20.03 3.93 9.20
N LEU A 60 -19.70 2.99 8.30
CA LEU A 60 -18.33 2.52 8.09
C LEU A 60 -17.48 3.50 7.27
N LEU A 61 -18.08 4.48 6.58
CA LEU A 61 -17.35 5.40 5.70
C LEU A 61 -16.22 6.16 6.42
N PRO A 62 -16.40 6.68 7.66
CA PRO A 62 -15.29 7.25 8.42
C PRO A 62 -14.14 6.27 8.68
N LEU A 63 -14.42 4.98 8.86
CA LEU A 63 -13.37 3.94 9.02
C LEU A 63 -12.64 3.68 7.70
N VAL A 64 -13.35 3.71 6.57
CA VAL A 64 -12.76 3.63 5.23
C VAL A 64 -11.80 4.81 5.02
N ILE A 65 -12.25 6.04 5.27
CA ILE A 65 -11.42 7.25 5.14
C ILE A 65 -10.20 7.18 6.06
N LEU A 66 -10.38 6.74 7.31
CA LEU A 66 -9.29 6.56 8.26
C LEU A 66 -8.27 5.53 7.78
N LEU A 67 -8.73 4.43 7.18
CA LEU A 67 -7.86 3.40 6.63
C LEU A 67 -7.09 3.89 5.42
N GLU A 68 -7.74 4.62 4.50
CA GLU A 68 -7.10 5.17 3.30
C GLU A 68 -6.05 6.23 3.66
N LEU A 69 -6.43 7.25 4.44
CA LEU A 69 -5.54 8.34 4.84
C LEU A 69 -4.48 7.90 5.85
N GLY A 70 -4.88 7.12 6.85
CA GLY A 70 -3.97 6.59 7.86
C GLY A 70 -2.99 5.59 7.26
N GLY A 71 -3.47 4.70 6.40
CA GLY A 71 -2.64 3.75 5.65
C GLY A 71 -1.66 4.45 4.72
N ALA A 72 -2.10 5.47 3.98
CA ALA A 72 -1.22 6.30 3.15
C ALA A 72 -0.10 6.95 3.97
N LEU A 73 -0.46 7.58 5.10
CA LEU A 73 0.50 8.21 6.00
C LEU A 73 1.51 7.20 6.56
N PHE A 74 1.04 6.04 7.04
CA PHE A 74 1.90 4.99 7.56
C PHE A 74 2.85 4.47 6.48
N MET A 75 2.37 4.35 5.25
CA MET A 75 3.19 3.92 4.12
C MET A 75 4.27 4.95 3.78
N ALA A 76 3.92 6.24 3.69
CA ALA A 76 4.89 7.32 3.43
C ALA A 76 6.01 7.35 4.47
N LEU A 77 5.66 7.25 5.76
CA LEU A 77 6.63 7.21 6.84
C LEU A 77 7.42 5.89 6.88
N GLY A 78 6.91 4.84 6.24
CA GLY A 78 7.47 3.49 6.33
C GLY A 78 7.34 2.96 7.76
N LEU A 79 6.17 3.18 8.35
CA LEU A 79 5.81 2.78 9.70
C LEU A 79 4.86 1.59 9.61
N LEU A 80 5.22 0.50 10.29
CA LEU A 80 4.50 -0.77 10.27
C LEU A 80 4.24 -1.27 8.84
N THR A 81 5.18 -1.08 7.91
CA THR A 81 4.95 -1.23 6.46
C THR A 81 4.33 -2.58 6.10
N ARG A 82 4.78 -3.68 6.70
CA ARG A 82 4.20 -5.01 6.43
C ARG A 82 2.74 -5.11 6.86
N LEU A 83 2.41 -4.60 8.04
CA LEU A 83 1.05 -4.64 8.54
C LEU A 83 0.14 -3.70 7.73
N THR A 84 0.62 -2.50 7.44
CA THR A 84 -0.09 -1.53 6.60
C THR A 84 -0.34 -2.09 5.20
N SER A 85 0.64 -2.78 4.60
CA SER A 85 0.46 -3.45 3.29
C SER A 85 -0.59 -4.56 3.34
N VAL A 86 -0.62 -5.39 4.39
CA VAL A 86 -1.65 -6.42 4.54
C VAL A 86 -3.04 -5.79 4.66
N ALA A 87 -3.18 -4.76 5.50
CA ALA A 87 -4.45 -4.09 5.72
C ALA A 87 -4.97 -3.41 4.43
N LEU A 88 -4.11 -2.68 3.71
CA LEU A 88 -4.50 -2.01 2.48
C LEU A 88 -4.75 -2.99 1.33
N ALA A 89 -3.97 -4.07 1.20
CA ALA A 89 -4.23 -5.10 0.19
C ALA A 89 -5.57 -5.81 0.42
N ALA A 90 -5.88 -6.17 1.67
CA ALA A 90 -7.17 -6.77 2.01
C ALA A 90 -8.32 -5.79 1.75
N PHE A 91 -8.13 -4.51 2.08
CA PHE A 91 -9.10 -3.47 1.79
C PHE A 91 -9.32 -3.26 0.29
N THR A 92 -8.26 -3.18 -0.51
CA THR A 92 -8.36 -3.06 -1.98
C THR A 92 -9.14 -4.21 -2.58
N LEU A 93 -8.82 -5.46 -2.20
CA LEU A 93 -9.56 -6.62 -2.67
C LEU A 93 -11.03 -6.55 -2.26
N ALA A 94 -11.31 -6.25 -0.99
CA ALA A 94 -12.68 -6.12 -0.52
C ALA A 94 -13.46 -5.02 -1.27
N ALA A 95 -12.83 -3.86 -1.49
CA ALA A 95 -13.43 -2.76 -2.22
C ALA A 95 -13.72 -3.13 -3.68
N ASP A 96 -12.78 -3.75 -4.39
CA ASP A 96 -12.99 -4.20 -5.77
C ASP A 96 -14.09 -5.25 -5.85
N PHE A 97 -14.10 -6.26 -4.97
CA PHE A 97 -15.15 -7.29 -4.97
C PHE A 97 -16.56 -6.75 -4.67
N ILE A 98 -16.68 -5.72 -3.84
CA ILE A 98 -17.97 -5.16 -3.44
C ILE A 98 -18.46 -4.10 -4.44
N PHE A 99 -17.58 -3.21 -4.90
CA PHE A 99 -17.97 -2.00 -5.63
C PHE A 99 -17.81 -2.11 -7.14
N ASN A 100 -17.22 -3.19 -7.66
CA ASN A 100 -17.02 -3.32 -9.09
C ASN A 100 -18.31 -3.71 -9.83
N THR A 101 -18.93 -2.73 -10.48
CA THR A 101 -20.17 -2.88 -11.25
C THR A 101 -19.94 -3.17 -12.74
N THR A 102 -18.69 -3.19 -13.21
CA THR A 102 -18.36 -3.33 -14.64
C THR A 102 -17.79 -4.70 -15.02
N ILE A 103 -17.87 -5.67 -14.11
CA ILE A 103 -17.45 -7.06 -14.35
C ILE A 103 -18.11 -7.60 -15.61
N GLY A 104 -17.30 -8.16 -16.52
CA GLY A 104 -17.75 -8.70 -17.81
C GLY A 104 -17.59 -7.75 -19.00
N THR A 105 -17.43 -6.45 -18.78
CA THR A 105 -17.11 -5.49 -19.84
C THR A 105 -15.61 -5.46 -20.16
N THR A 106 -15.24 -4.99 -21.35
CA THR A 106 -13.83 -4.81 -21.71
C THR A 106 -13.13 -3.82 -20.79
N ILE A 107 -13.78 -2.70 -20.44
CA ILE A 107 -13.22 -1.68 -19.54
C ILE A 107 -13.11 -2.22 -18.11
N GLY A 108 -14.14 -2.91 -17.61
CA GLY A 108 -14.13 -3.49 -16.27
C GLY A 108 -12.99 -4.47 -16.03
N ARG A 109 -12.60 -5.26 -17.05
CA ARG A 109 -11.41 -6.13 -16.96
C ARG A 109 -10.11 -5.36 -16.69
N TYR A 110 -9.95 -4.16 -17.27
CA TYR A 110 -8.78 -3.32 -17.03
C TYR A 110 -8.82 -2.67 -15.64
N LEU A 111 -9.99 -2.25 -15.18
CA LEU A 111 -10.17 -1.65 -13.86
C LEU A 111 -9.88 -2.68 -12.75
N VAL A 112 -10.45 -3.89 -12.84
CA VAL A 112 -10.11 -5.01 -11.95
C VAL A 112 -8.60 -5.27 -11.98
N GLY A 113 -8.01 -5.37 -13.17
CA GLY A 113 -6.57 -5.62 -13.33
C GLY A 113 -5.68 -4.55 -12.67
N ALA A 114 -6.12 -3.29 -12.65
CA ALA A 114 -5.42 -2.21 -11.97
C ALA A 114 -5.42 -2.41 -10.44
N GLU A 115 -6.55 -2.80 -9.85
CA GLU A 115 -6.64 -3.10 -8.42
C GLU A 115 -5.77 -4.30 -8.02
N PHE A 116 -5.73 -5.35 -8.84
CA PHE A 116 -4.80 -6.48 -8.62
C PHE A 116 -3.33 -6.07 -8.74
N THR A 117 -3.01 -5.08 -9.57
CA THR A 117 -1.65 -4.53 -9.67
C THR A 117 -1.26 -3.77 -8.40
N ILE A 118 -2.20 -3.03 -7.80
CA ILE A 118 -2.02 -2.36 -6.52
C ILE A 118 -1.80 -3.40 -5.41
N VAL A 119 -2.59 -4.47 -5.38
CA VAL A 119 -2.41 -5.61 -4.46
C VAL A 119 -1.03 -6.24 -4.63
N ALA A 120 -0.57 -6.45 -5.86
CA ALA A 120 0.77 -6.97 -6.12
C ALA A 120 1.87 -6.06 -5.57
N ALA A 121 1.72 -4.72 -5.67
CA ALA A 121 2.65 -3.77 -5.07
C ALA A 121 2.70 -3.90 -3.54
N PHE A 122 1.56 -4.14 -2.88
CA PHE A 122 1.53 -4.42 -1.45
C PHE A 122 2.21 -5.73 -1.07
N LEU A 123 1.98 -6.80 -1.83
CA LEU A 123 2.67 -8.08 -1.62
C LEU A 123 4.19 -7.93 -1.77
N ALA A 124 4.64 -7.16 -2.77
CA ALA A 124 6.05 -6.84 -2.95
C ALA A 124 6.62 -6.07 -1.75
N LEU A 125 5.90 -5.08 -1.21
CA LEU A 125 6.31 -4.35 0.00
C LEU A 125 6.24 -5.18 1.28
N MET A 126 5.35 -6.18 1.37
CA MET A 126 5.35 -7.13 2.47
C MET A 126 6.62 -7.97 2.48
N ALA A 127 7.02 -8.45 1.30
CA ALA A 127 8.24 -9.23 1.13
C ALA A 127 9.49 -8.37 1.39
N ALA A 128 9.63 -7.25 0.68
CA ALA A 128 10.80 -6.38 0.76
C ALA A 128 10.90 -5.61 2.09
N GLY A 129 9.77 -5.27 2.71
CA GLY A 129 9.70 -4.39 3.87
C GLY A 129 9.85 -2.90 3.53
N ALA A 130 10.07 -2.07 4.55
CA ALA A 130 10.03 -0.61 4.45
C ALA A 130 11.28 0.03 3.80
N GLY A 131 12.39 -0.71 3.68
CA GLY A 131 13.69 -0.19 3.27
C GLY A 131 14.38 0.66 4.35
N GLN A 132 15.65 1.04 4.12
CA GLN A 132 16.47 1.77 5.12
C GLN A 132 15.99 3.21 5.38
N TRP A 133 15.27 3.82 4.42
CA TRP A 133 14.72 5.17 4.54
C TRP A 133 13.29 5.14 5.10
N SER A 134 13.12 4.58 6.29
CA SER A 134 11.81 4.37 6.93
C SER A 134 11.90 4.47 8.45
N LEU A 135 10.77 4.75 9.10
CA LEU A 135 10.68 4.70 10.56
C LEU A 135 10.84 3.27 11.10
N ASP A 136 10.40 2.25 10.36
CA ASP A 136 10.62 0.85 10.72
C ASP A 136 12.12 0.51 10.82
N ALA A 137 12.95 1.03 9.91
CA ALA A 137 14.40 0.85 9.98
C ALA A 137 15.02 1.53 11.21
N LEU A 138 14.48 2.68 11.64
CA LEU A 138 14.92 3.34 12.87
C LEU A 138 14.53 2.52 14.12
N ARG A 139 13.36 1.87 14.10
CA ARG A 139 12.88 1.01 15.20
C ARG A 139 13.71 -0.25 15.36
N THR A 140 14.10 -0.90 14.27
CA THR A 140 14.92 -2.12 14.32
C THR A 140 16.35 -1.84 14.76
N ARG A 141 16.94 -0.71 14.36
CA ARG A 141 18.29 -0.28 14.83
C ARG A 141 18.37 -0.06 16.35
N LYS A 142 17.26 0.32 16.99
CA LYS A 142 17.20 0.57 18.44
C LYS A 142 16.95 -0.69 19.28
N ARG A 143 16.64 -1.84 18.67
CA ARG A 143 16.40 -3.07 19.43
C ARG A 143 17.77 -3.63 19.88
N PRO A 144 18.08 -3.70 21.19
CA PRO A 144 19.30 -4.34 21.64
C PRO A 144 19.30 -5.81 21.20
N PRO A 145 20.47 -6.39 20.88
CA PRO A 145 20.55 -7.79 20.48
C PRO A 145 19.90 -8.65 21.57
N SER A 146 18.96 -9.51 21.18
CA SER A 146 18.42 -10.51 22.09
C SER A 146 19.58 -11.41 22.51
N SER A 147 19.85 -11.47 23.81
CA SER A 147 20.82 -12.41 24.39
C SER A 147 20.48 -13.83 23.90
N PRO A 148 21.44 -14.55 23.28
CA PRO A 148 21.22 -15.94 22.94
C PRO A 148 21.18 -16.75 24.23
N GLY A 149 20.01 -17.34 24.53
CA GLY A 149 19.81 -18.29 25.62
C GLY A 149 19.12 -17.70 26.86
N ALA A 150 17.83 -18.00 27.00
CA ALA A 150 17.19 -18.28 28.28
C ALA A 150 16.59 -19.69 28.17
#